data_AF-A0A938QWM2-F1
#
_entry.id   AF-A0A938QWM2-F1
#
_cell.length_a   1.000
_cell.length_b   1.000
_cell.length_c   1.000
_cell.angle_alpha   90.00
_cell.angle_beta   90.00
_cell.angle_gamma   90.00
#
_symmetry.space_group_name_H-M   'P 1'
#
loop_
_entity.id
_entity.type
_entity.pdbx_description
1 polymer ?
#
loop_
_entity_poly.entity_id
_entity_poly.type
_entity_poly.pdbx_seq_one_letter_code
_entity_poly.pdbx_strand_id
1 'polypeptide(L)'
;MSMWFYDEAGEMAEYRLVKQKVQAVEREYLELRVVHREASQALTENPEDPNLQAKVRYLEKRLRHLEEHNPWLTWETPVEVALFSPPHG
;
A
#
# COMPACT_ATOMS: atom_id res chain seq x y z
N MET A 1 16.24 -22.97 -15.81
CA MET A 1 15.58 -21.66 -16.00
C MET A 1 14.41 -21.63 -15.02
N SER A 2 14.57 -20.93 -13.89
CA SER A 2 13.59 -20.88 -12.81
C SER A 2 12.41 -20.00 -13.21
N MET A 3 11.26 -20.62 -13.44
CA MET A 3 9.98 -19.97 -13.76
C MET A 3 8.93 -20.28 -12.68
N TRP A 4 9.34 -20.70 -11.47
CA TRP A 4 8.52 -21.54 -10.59
C TRP A 4 8.13 -20.95 -9.23
N PHE A 5 8.55 -19.72 -8.92
CA PHE A 5 8.29 -19.16 -7.58
C PHE A 5 6.79 -18.96 -7.31
N TYR A 6 6.06 -18.36 -8.25
CA TYR A 6 4.63 -18.12 -8.11
C TYR A 6 3.79 -19.37 -8.39
N ASP A 7 4.28 -20.30 -9.21
CA ASP A 7 3.57 -21.54 -9.54
C ASP A 7 3.63 -22.56 -8.40
N GLU A 8 4.76 -22.67 -7.69
CA GLU A 8 4.88 -23.54 -6.50
C GLU A 8 4.35 -22.84 -5.23
N ALA A 9 4.53 -21.52 -5.08
CA ALA A 9 4.02 -20.79 -3.92
C ALA A 9 2.51 -20.52 -3.98
N GLY A 10 1.93 -20.42 -5.18
CA GLY A 10 0.49 -20.21 -5.37
C GLY A 10 -0.37 -21.32 -4.78
N GLU A 11 0.18 -22.52 -4.61
CA GLU A 11 -0.49 -23.66 -4.00
C GLU A 11 -0.40 -23.68 -2.47
N MET A 12 0.51 -22.91 -1.87
CA MET A 12 0.62 -22.78 -0.42
C MET A 12 -0.55 -21.96 0.15
N ALA A 13 -1.26 -22.52 1.13
CA ALA A 13 -2.42 -21.88 1.74
C ALA A 13 -2.02 -20.56 2.46
N GLU A 14 -0.84 -20.56 3.07
CA GLU A 14 -0.23 -19.44 3.77
C GLU A 14 0.07 -18.29 2.81
N TYR A 15 0.63 -18.59 1.63
CA TYR A 15 0.91 -17.60 0.60
C TYR A 15 -0.37 -16.93 0.10
N ARG A 16 -1.42 -17.71 -0.20
CA ARG A 16 -2.72 -17.18 -0.63
C ARG A 16 -3.35 -16.27 0.43
N LEU A 17 -3.26 -16.67 1.70
CA LEU A 17 -3.81 -15.88 2.81
C LEU A 17 -3.05 -14.58 3.03
N VAL A 18 -1.71 -14.61 2.96
CA VAL A 18 -0.89 -13.39 3.04
C VAL A 18 -1.20 -12.47 1.86
N LYS A 19 -1.18 -13.00 0.63
CA LYS A 19 -1.49 -12.24 -0.59
C LYS A 19 -2.84 -11.54 -0.50
N GLN A 20 -3.90 -12.24 -0.08
CA GLN A 20 -5.24 -11.63 0.05
C GLN A 20 -5.26 -10.48 1.06
N LYS A 21 -4.60 -10.65 2.22
CA LYS A 21 -4.55 -9.62 3.25
C LYS A 21 -3.72 -8.42 2.80
N VAL A 22 -2.56 -8.67 2.18
CA VAL A 22 -1.66 -7.63 1.67
C VAL A 22 -2.36 -6.84 0.58
N GLN A 23 -2.95 -7.50 -0.41
CA GLN A 23 -3.66 -6.84 -1.52
C GLN A 23 -4.81 -5.96 -1.04
N ALA A 24 -5.54 -6.37 0.01
CA ALA A 24 -6.61 -5.56 0.58
C ALA A 24 -6.07 -4.24 1.16
N VAL A 25 -4.96 -4.31 1.90
CA VAL A 25 -4.32 -3.14 2.52
C VAL A 25 -3.64 -2.26 1.46
N GLU A 26 -2.94 -2.84 0.50
CA GLU A 26 -2.31 -2.12 -0.62
C GLU A 26 -3.34 -1.38 -1.45
N ARG A 27 -4.49 -2.00 -1.72
CA ARG A 27 -5.58 -1.35 -2.44
C ARG A 27 -6.10 -0.14 -1.68
N GLU A 28 -6.40 -0.29 -0.38
CA GLU A 28 -6.83 0.84 0.45
C GLU A 28 -5.79 1.97 0.43
N TYR A 29 -4.51 1.62 0.58
CA TYR A 29 -3.42 2.59 0.58
C TYR A 29 -3.34 3.36 -0.74
N LEU A 30 -3.41 2.66 -1.89
CA LEU A 30 -3.37 3.29 -3.21
C LEU A 30 -4.60 4.18 -3.46
N GLU A 31 -5.80 3.72 -3.09
CA GLU A 31 -7.02 4.51 -3.19
C GLU A 31 -6.92 5.80 -2.36
N LEU A 32 -6.43 5.71 -1.12
CA LEU A 32 -6.21 6.88 -0.26
C LEU A 32 -5.17 7.86 -0.84
N ARG A 33 -4.10 7.36 -1.49
CA ARG A 33 -3.11 8.23 -2.15
C ARG A 33 -3.70 8.99 -3.33
N VAL A 34 -4.58 8.37 -4.10
CA VAL A 34 -5.31 9.04 -5.18
C VAL A 34 -6.19 10.15 -4.62
N VAL A 35 -7.03 9.82 -3.62
CA VAL A 35 -7.93 10.80 -2.99
C VAL A 35 -7.16 11.94 -2.32
N HIS A 36 -6.02 11.65 -1.69
CA HIS A 36 -5.13 12.65 -1.12
C HIS A 36 -4.58 13.58 -2.21
N ARG A 37 -4.05 13.02 -3.30
CA ARG A 37 -3.53 13.81 -4.43
C ARG A 37 -4.61 14.75 -4.98
N GLU A 38 -5.81 14.25 -5.22
CA GLU A 38 -6.93 15.05 -5.72
C GLU A 38 -7.32 16.17 -4.74
N ALA A 39 -7.39 15.85 -3.44
CA ALA A 39 -7.70 16.84 -2.41
C ALA A 39 -6.61 17.92 -2.29
N SER A 40 -5.33 17.55 -2.40
CA SER A 40 -4.21 18.50 -2.41
C SER A 40 -4.22 19.39 -3.66
N GLN A 41 -4.60 18.84 -4.82
CA GLN A 41 -4.76 19.61 -6.05
C GLN A 41 -5.91 20.62 -5.90
N ALA A 42 -7.07 20.18 -5.42
CA ALA A 42 -8.21 21.07 -5.16
C ALA A 42 -7.86 22.16 -4.12
N LEU A 43 -7.07 21.83 -3.09
CA LEU A 43 -6.59 22.79 -2.11
C LEU A 43 -5.61 23.80 -2.71
N THR A 44 -4.81 23.39 -3.71
CA THR A 44 -3.93 24.32 -4.44
C THR A 44 -4.75 25.36 -5.20
N GLU A 45 -5.89 24.95 -5.76
CA GLU A 45 -6.82 25.83 -6.47
C GLU A 45 -7.61 26.74 -5.52
N ASN A 46 -7.96 26.25 -4.31
CA ASN A 46 -8.71 26.98 -3.29
C ASN A 46 -8.06 26.87 -1.90
N PRO A 47 -6.96 27.60 -1.63
CA PRO A 47 -6.17 27.44 -0.41
C PRO A 47 -6.91 27.79 0.89
N GLU A 48 -7.89 28.70 0.81
CA GLU A 48 -8.64 29.21 1.95
C GLU A 48 -9.86 28.33 2.31
N ASP A 49 -10.12 27.24 1.59
CA ASP A 49 -11.23 26.34 1.92
C ASP A 49 -10.90 25.49 3.16
N PRO A 50 -11.53 25.75 4.33
CA PRO A 50 -11.24 25.03 5.55
C PRO A 50 -11.59 23.54 5.47
N ASN A 51 -12.55 23.16 4.62
CA ASN A 51 -12.93 21.76 4.42
C ASN A 51 -11.85 21.00 3.66
N LEU A 52 -11.29 21.59 2.60
CA LEU A 52 -10.18 20.99 1.86
C LEU A 52 -8.94 20.85 2.73
N GLN A 53 -8.62 21.88 3.53
CA GLN A 53 -7.51 21.80 4.48
C GLN A 53 -7.71 20.67 5.51
N ALA A 54 -8.92 20.56 6.09
CA ALA A 54 -9.24 19.49 7.03
C ALA A 54 -9.16 18.10 6.37
N LYS A 55 -9.67 17.97 5.14
CA LYS A 55 -9.62 16.72 4.37
C LYS A 55 -8.19 16.28 4.09
N VAL A 56 -7.33 17.19 3.61
CA VAL A 56 -5.91 16.90 3.36
C VAL A 56 -5.22 16.45 4.64
N ARG A 57 -5.34 17.22 5.74
CA ARG A 57 -4.75 16.85 7.04
C ARG A 57 -5.22 15.48 7.55
N TYR A 58 -6.50 15.16 7.38
CA TYR A 58 -7.04 13.86 7.75
C TYR A 58 -6.43 12.72 6.92
N LEU A 59 -6.34 12.90 5.60
CA LEU A 59 -5.80 11.91 4.67
C LEU A 59 -4.30 11.69 4.92
N GLU A 60 -3.52 12.75 5.16
CA GLU A 60 -2.11 12.65 5.54
C GLU A 60 -1.92 11.82 6.82
N LYS A 61 -2.76 12.08 7.85
CA LYS A 61 -2.72 11.32 9.10
C LYS A 61 -3.06 9.85 8.88
N ARG A 62 -4.05 9.56 8.03
CA ARG A 62 -4.46 8.18 7.73
C ARG A 62 -3.40 7.42 6.94
N LEU A 63 -2.79 8.05 5.94
CA LEU A 63 -1.69 7.46 5.17
C LEU A 63 -0.51 7.14 6.08
N ARG A 64 -0.10 8.08 6.93
CA ARG A 64 0.96 7.85 7.91
C ARG A 64 0.65 6.69 8.85
N HIS A 65 -0.58 6.63 9.36
CA HIS A 65 -1.00 5.54 10.23
C HIS A 65 -0.90 4.17 9.52
N LEU A 66 -1.29 4.09 8.24
CA LEU A 66 -1.15 2.87 7.45
C LEU A 66 0.32 2.47 7.27
N GLU A 67 1.20 3.43 6.96
CA GLU A 67 2.64 3.21 6.79
C GLU A 67 3.32 2.76 8.09
N GLU A 68 2.91 3.31 9.24
CA GLU A 68 3.41 2.91 10.56
C GLU A 68 3.01 1.47 10.93
N HIS A 69 1.79 1.05 10.58
CA HIS A 69 1.27 -0.28 10.93
C HIS A 69 1.60 -1.35 9.88
N ASN A 70 1.92 -0.93 8.65
CA ASN A 70 2.22 -1.81 7.53
C ASN A 70 3.47 -1.31 6.79
N PRO A 71 4.68 -1.44 7.38
CA PRO A 71 5.90 -0.85 6.82
C PRO A 71 6.24 -1.33 5.41
N TRP A 72 5.76 -2.51 5.01
CA TRP A 72 5.96 -3.05 3.66
C TRP A 72 5.29 -2.22 2.55
N LEU A 73 4.34 -1.35 2.89
CA LEU A 73 3.71 -0.43 1.92
C LEU A 73 4.71 0.56 1.31
N THR A 74 5.85 0.80 1.96
CA THR A 74 6.90 1.70 1.48
C THR A 74 8.14 0.97 0.97
N TRP A 75 8.12 -0.37 0.95
CA TRP A 75 9.24 -1.15 0.45
C TRP A 75 9.28 -1.12 -1.09
N GLU A 76 10.49 -1.23 -1.63
CA GLU A 76 10.69 -1.37 -3.09
C GLU A 76 10.28 -2.76 -3.59
N THR A 77 10.22 -3.74 -2.68
CA THR A 77 9.94 -5.14 -2.97
C THR A 77 8.61 -5.56 -2.35
N PRO A 78 7.72 -6.24 -3.10
CA PRO A 78 6.49 -6.81 -2.53
C PRO A 78 6.78 -7.71 -1.34
N VAL A 79 5.94 -7.63 -0.30
CA VAL A 79 6.14 -8.38 0.95
C VAL A 79 6.11 -9.88 0.71
N GLU A 80 5.35 -10.36 -0.27
CA GLU A 80 5.32 -11.78 -0.64
C GLU A 80 6.65 -12.25 -1.21
N VAL A 81 7.33 -11.41 -1.96
CA VAL A 81 8.67 -11.72 -2.48
C VAL A 81 9.66 -11.76 -1.31
N ALA A 82 9.60 -10.79 -0.39
CA ALA A 82 10.47 -10.75 0.78
C ALA A 82 10.28 -11.94 1.73
N LEU A 83 9.04 -12.41 1.90
CA LEU A 83 8.70 -13.48 2.85
C LEU A 83 8.92 -14.90 2.29
N PHE A 84 8.64 -15.10 1.01
CA PHE A 84 8.60 -16.44 0.44
C PHE A 84 9.80 -16.74 -0.48
N SER A 85 10.52 -15.73 -0.99
CA SER A 85 11.66 -15.99 -1.89
C SER A 85 12.82 -16.65 -1.13
N PRO A 86 13.52 -17.62 -1.73
CA PRO A 86 14.71 -18.20 -1.12
C PRO A 86 15.73 -17.09 -0.83
N PRO A 87 16.44 -17.11 0.32
CA PRO A 87 17.53 -16.19 0.56
C PRO A 87 18.57 -16.43 -0.55
N HIS A 88 18.71 -15.47 -1.45
CA HIS A 88 19.68 -15.55 -2.54
C HIS A 88 21.09 -15.56 -1.91
N GLY A 89 21.74 -16.73 -1.95
CA GLY A 89 23.17 -16.89 -1.68
C GLY A 89 23.97 -16.81 -2.96
#